data_AF-A0A6J0V3Y8-F1
#
_entry.id   AF-A0A6J0V3Y8-F1
#
_cell.length_a   1.000
_cell.length_b   1.000
_cell.length_c   1.000
_cell.angle_alpha   90.00
_cell.angle_beta   90.00
_cell.angle_gamma   90.00
#
_symmetry.space_group_name_H-M   'P 1'
#
loop_
_entity.id
_entity.type
_entity.pdbx_description
1 polymer ?
#
loop_
_entity_poly.entity_id
_entity_poly.type
_entity_poly.pdbx_seq_one_letter_code
_entity_poly.pdbx_strand_id
1 'polypeptide(L)'
;HFDLHENSPQIRAHGKKVIDALTQAVHNLDDIPGALSKLSDLHAEKLRVDPVNFPLLGHCILVTLACHNHGPLNASTILSMDKFMAVTSKALVARYR
;
A
#
# COMPACT_ATOMS: atom_id res chain seq x y z
N HIS A 1 -10.94 0.63 20.49
CA HIS A 1 -9.52 1.01 20.53
C HIS A 1 -8.75 -0.02 19.71
N PHE A 2 -7.89 0.41 18.78
CA PHE A 2 -7.05 -0.52 18.02
C PHE A 2 -5.87 -0.93 18.90
N ASP A 3 -5.56 -2.21 18.93
CA ASP A 3 -4.46 -2.74 19.72
C ASP A 3 -3.18 -2.72 18.88
N LEU A 4 -2.17 -1.99 19.38
CA LEU A 4 -0.96 -1.64 18.63
C LEU A 4 0.30 -2.36 19.12
N HIS A 5 0.18 -3.31 20.07
CA HIS A 5 1.35 -4.07 20.51
C HIS A 5 1.88 -4.97 19.38
N GLU A 6 3.18 -5.28 19.46
CA GLU A 6 3.82 -6.20 18.54
C GLU A 6 3.08 -7.54 18.48
N ASN A 7 2.84 -8.08 17.29
CA ASN A 7 2.10 -9.33 17.06
C ASN A 7 0.60 -9.29 17.38
N SER A 8 0.02 -8.12 17.62
CA SER A 8 -1.44 -7.98 17.79
C SER A 8 -2.22 -8.65 16.65
N PRO A 9 -3.23 -9.48 16.95
CA PRO A 9 -4.11 -10.06 15.93
C PRO A 9 -4.76 -8.98 15.04
N GLN A 10 -5.02 -7.79 15.58
CA GLN A 10 -5.61 -6.69 14.84
C GLN A 10 -4.64 -6.10 13.80
N ILE A 11 -3.38 -5.86 14.17
CA ILE A 11 -2.33 -5.44 13.23
C ILE A 11 -2.14 -6.49 12.14
N ARG A 12 -2.03 -7.77 12.51
CA ARG A 12 -1.82 -8.86 11.54
C ARG A 12 -2.97 -8.97 10.54
N ALA A 13 -4.21 -8.89 11.04
CA ALA A 13 -5.40 -8.91 10.18
C ALA A 13 -5.46 -7.69 9.26
N HIS A 14 -5.06 -6.51 9.73
CA HIS A 14 -5.02 -5.31 8.90
C HIS A 14 -3.90 -5.38 7.85
N GLY A 15 -2.69 -5.80 8.24
CA GLY A 15 -1.57 -6.01 7.33
C GLY A 15 -1.92 -6.97 6.20
N LYS A 16 -2.64 -8.07 6.49
CA LYS A 16 -3.15 -8.96 5.45
C LYS A 16 -4.03 -8.23 4.44
N LYS A 17 -5.00 -7.42 4.90
CA LYS A 17 -5.89 -6.66 4.00
C LYS A 17 -5.12 -5.68 3.11
N VAL A 18 -4.10 -5.03 3.65
CA VAL A 18 -3.23 -4.11 2.88
C VAL A 18 -2.47 -4.86 1.78
N ILE A 19 -1.83 -5.98 2.12
CA ILE A 19 -1.07 -6.78 1.14
C ILE A 19 -1.99 -7.45 0.11
N ASP A 20 -3.18 -7.91 0.50
CA ASP A 20 -4.19 -8.43 -0.43
C ASP A 20 -4.59 -7.35 -1.46
N ALA A 21 -4.79 -6.09 -1.02
CA ALA A 21 -5.10 -4.97 -1.91
C ALA A 21 -3.93 -4.60 -2.85
N LEU A 22 -2.69 -4.63 -2.36
CA LEU A 22 -1.52 -4.46 -3.22
C LEU A 22 -1.39 -5.59 -4.23
N THR A 23 -1.68 -6.83 -3.84
CA THR A 23 -1.71 -7.99 -4.74
C THR A 23 -2.76 -7.80 -5.83
N GLN A 24 -3.96 -7.31 -5.47
CA GLN A 24 -4.99 -6.96 -6.45
C GLN A 24 -4.49 -5.89 -7.44
N ALA A 25 -3.77 -4.86 -6.96
CA ALA A 25 -3.19 -3.85 -7.84
C ALA A 25 -2.10 -4.42 -8.76
N VAL A 26 -1.24 -5.33 -8.28
CA VAL A 26 -0.24 -6.03 -9.11
C VAL A 26 -0.90 -6.89 -10.19
N HIS A 27 -2.04 -7.52 -9.90
CA HIS A 27 -2.78 -8.29 -10.91
C HIS A 27 -3.53 -7.42 -11.93
N ASN A 28 -3.61 -6.10 -11.70
CA ASN A 28 -4.31 -5.14 -12.56
C ASN A 28 -3.41 -3.92 -12.82
N LEU A 29 -2.13 -4.13 -13.15
CA LEU A 29 -1.15 -3.05 -13.36
C LEU A 29 -1.60 -2.04 -14.42
N ASP A 30 -2.38 -2.49 -15.40
CA ASP A 30 -2.88 -1.66 -16.51
C ASP A 30 -4.04 -0.74 -16.07
N ASP A 31 -4.73 -1.06 -14.96
CA ASP A 31 -5.86 -0.31 -14.41
C ASP A 31 -5.90 -0.34 -12.86
N ILE A 32 -4.83 0.13 -12.24
CA ILE A 32 -4.76 0.27 -10.77
C ILE A 32 -5.91 1.14 -10.22
N PRO A 33 -6.27 2.29 -10.82
CA PRO A 33 -7.38 3.12 -10.33
C PRO A 33 -8.74 2.40 -10.34
N GLY A 34 -9.06 1.66 -11.40
CA GLY A 34 -10.28 0.87 -11.48
C GLY A 34 -10.31 -0.24 -10.44
N ALA A 35 -9.22 -1.00 -10.34
CA ALA A 35 -9.07 -2.11 -9.39
C ALA A 35 -9.23 -1.66 -7.92
N LEU A 36 -8.70 -0.49 -7.56
CA LEU A 36 -8.74 0.04 -6.20
C LEU A 36 -9.86 1.07 -5.94
N SER A 37 -10.79 1.25 -6.88
CA SER A 37 -11.84 2.29 -6.81
C SER A 37 -12.61 2.30 -5.49
N LYS A 38 -13.13 1.15 -5.05
CA LYS A 38 -13.85 1.03 -3.77
C LYS A 38 -12.99 1.38 -2.55
N LEU A 39 -11.69 1.09 -2.61
CA LEU A 39 -10.77 1.40 -1.52
C LEU A 39 -10.43 2.90 -1.50
N SER A 40 -10.32 3.52 -2.68
CA SER A 40 -10.21 4.99 -2.79
C SER A 40 -11.43 5.69 -2.17
N ASP A 41 -12.66 5.22 -2.48
CA ASP A 41 -13.89 5.75 -1.86
C ASP A 41 -13.86 5.61 -0.34
N LEU A 42 -13.48 4.43 0.16
CA LEU A 42 -13.37 4.20 1.60
C LEU A 42 -12.39 5.17 2.27
N HIS A 43 -11.24 5.41 1.65
CA HIS A 43 -10.23 6.33 2.15
C HIS A 43 -10.70 7.78 2.10
N ALA A 44 -11.31 8.21 1.00
CA ALA A 44 -11.77 9.60 0.82
C ALA A 44 -12.97 9.95 1.71
N GLU A 45 -13.97 9.07 1.80
CA GLU A 45 -15.25 9.40 2.41
C GLU A 45 -15.28 9.11 3.91
N LYS A 46 -14.72 7.97 4.32
CA LYS A 46 -14.87 7.43 5.68
C LYS A 46 -13.61 7.53 6.52
N LEU A 47 -12.48 7.03 6.02
CA LEU A 47 -11.24 6.98 6.80
C LEU A 47 -10.56 8.35 6.87
N ARG A 48 -10.61 9.12 5.77
CA ARG A 48 -10.06 10.48 5.65
C ARG A 48 -8.61 10.57 6.12
N VAL A 49 -7.81 9.57 5.76
CA VAL A 49 -6.37 9.53 6.08
C VAL A 49 -5.68 10.64 5.30
N ASP A 50 -4.93 11.52 5.95
CA ASP A 50 -4.21 12.56 5.23
C ASP A 50 -3.32 11.94 4.13
N PRO A 51 -3.44 12.37 2.86
CA PRO A 51 -2.67 11.86 1.74
C PRO A 51 -1.15 11.74 1.98
N VAL A 52 -0.58 12.55 2.87
CA VAL A 52 0.84 12.50 3.25
C VAL A 52 1.27 11.16 3.87
N ASN A 53 0.34 10.40 4.46
CA ASN A 53 0.65 9.14 5.13
C ASN A 53 0.83 7.95 4.18
N PHE A 54 0.32 8.02 2.95
CA PHE A 54 0.45 6.92 1.99
C PHE A 54 1.91 6.69 1.55
N PRO A 55 2.69 7.73 1.20
CA PRO A 55 4.13 7.58 0.97
C PRO A 55 4.89 7.02 2.18
N LEU A 56 4.50 7.37 3.42
CA LEU A 56 5.17 6.87 4.63
C LEU A 56 5.02 5.35 4.75
N LEU A 57 3.80 4.83 4.59
CA LEU A 57 3.56 3.39 4.60
C LEU A 57 4.24 2.71 3.41
N GLY A 58 4.22 3.35 2.23
CA GLY A 58 4.91 2.87 1.05
C GLY A 58 6.41 2.65 1.29
N HIS A 59 7.07 3.62 1.92
CA HIS A 59 8.47 3.51 2.30
C HIS A 59 8.72 2.37 3.29
N CYS A 60 7.91 2.22 4.33
CA CYS A 60 8.02 1.12 5.30
C CYS A 60 7.88 -0.26 4.64
N ILE A 61 6.99 -0.40 3.66
CA ILE A 61 6.82 -1.64 2.89
C ILE A 61 8.08 -1.92 2.05
N LEU A 62 8.64 -0.92 1.37
CA LEU A 62 9.88 -1.09 0.61
C LEU A 62 11.06 -1.52 1.49
N VAL A 63 11.21 -0.91 2.67
CA VAL A 63 12.22 -1.32 3.67
C VAL A 63 11.98 -2.76 4.11
N THR A 64 10.74 -3.13 4.40
CA THR A 64 10.38 -4.50 4.80
C THR A 64 10.72 -5.52 3.71
N LEU A 65 10.38 -5.22 2.45
CA LEU A 65 10.73 -6.06 1.30
C LEU A 65 12.25 -6.19 1.15
N ALA A 66 13.00 -5.10 1.30
CA ALA A 66 14.45 -5.13 1.23
C ALA A 66 15.07 -5.99 2.34
N CYS A 67 14.58 -5.90 3.58
CA CYS A 67 15.05 -6.69 4.72
C CYS A 67 14.75 -8.20 4.58
N HIS A 68 13.69 -8.58 3.86
CA HIS A 68 13.25 -9.98 3.72
C HIS A 68 13.53 -10.57 2.34
N ASN A 69 14.16 -9.81 1.44
CA ASN A 69 14.48 -10.29 0.11
C ASN A 69 15.80 -11.09 0.15
N HIS A 70 15.71 -12.39 -0.16
CA HIS A 70 16.87 -13.28 -0.24
C HIS A 70 17.48 -13.36 -1.66
N GLY A 71 16.93 -12.61 -2.64
CA GLY A 71 17.40 -12.53 -4.02
C GLY A 71 18.18 -11.25 -4.34
N PRO A 72 18.56 -11.01 -5.61
CA PRO A 72 19.20 -9.76 -6.00
C PRO A 72 18.19 -8.59 -6.00
N LEU A 73 18.32 -7.68 -5.03
CA LEU A 73 17.59 -6.41 -4.99
C LEU A 73 18.37 -5.35 -5.79
N ASN A 74 18.34 -5.43 -7.12
CA ASN A 74 19.05 -4.45 -7.95
C ASN A 74 18.31 -3.10 -7.98
N ALA A 75 19.01 -2.04 -8.43
CA ALA A 75 18.47 -0.69 -8.45
C ALA A 75 17.20 -0.55 -9.30
N SER A 76 17.07 -1.29 -10.41
CA SER A 76 15.87 -1.22 -11.26
C SER A 76 14.66 -1.89 -10.62
N THR A 77 14.84 -2.97 -9.87
CA THR A 77 13.78 -3.60 -9.07
C THR A 77 13.27 -2.65 -7.99
N ILE A 78 14.17 -2.02 -7.21
CA ILE A 78 13.78 -1.05 -6.16
C ILE A 78 13.01 0.11 -6.79
N LEU A 79 13.53 0.69 -7.88
CA LEU A 79 12.88 1.79 -8.58
C LEU A 79 11.49 1.42 -9.12
N SER A 80 11.32 0.18 -9.58
CA SER A 80 10.03 -0.32 -10.08
C SER A 80 9.02 -0.47 -8.94
N MET A 81 9.45 -0.99 -7.79
CA MET A 81 8.61 -1.08 -6.59
C MET A 81 8.21 0.30 -6.06
N ASP A 82 9.15 1.24 -5.99
CA ASP A 82 8.87 2.63 -5.57
C ASP A 82 7.83 3.31 -6.48
N LYS A 83 8.02 3.20 -7.81
CA LYS A 83 7.05 3.69 -8.80
C LYS A 83 5.68 3.05 -8.63
N PHE A 84 5.61 1.73 -8.42
CA PHE A 84 4.35 1.03 -8.18
C PHE A 84 3.65 1.55 -6.92
N MET A 85 4.37 1.74 -5.81
CA MET A 85 3.81 2.29 -4.58
C MET A 85 3.32 3.74 -4.76
N ALA A 86 4.03 4.55 -5.54
CA ALA A 86 3.62 5.92 -5.86
C ALA A 86 2.32 5.96 -6.69
N VAL A 87 2.21 5.14 -7.74
CA VAL A 87 0.99 5.04 -8.56
C VAL A 87 -0.19 4.53 -7.72
N THR A 88 0.04 3.53 -6.89
CA THR A 88 -0.99 2.98 -5.98
C THR A 88 -1.47 4.03 -4.98
N SER A 89 -0.56 4.78 -4.37
CA SER A 89 -0.89 5.88 -3.46
C SER A 89 -1.73 6.95 -4.16
N LYS A 90 -1.33 7.34 -5.38
CA LYS A 90 -2.07 8.30 -6.21
C LYS A 90 -3.49 7.81 -6.52
N ALA A 91 -3.66 6.53 -6.82
CA ALA A 91 -4.97 5.94 -7.07
C ALA A 91 -5.86 5.98 -5.82
N LEU A 92 -5.32 5.69 -4.63
CA LEU A 92 -6.08 5.71 -3.38
C LEU A 92 -6.52 7.11 -2.97
N VAL A 93 -5.72 8.14 -3.24
CA VAL A 93 -6.04 9.53 -2.87
C VAL A 93 -6.80 10.30 -3.96
N ALA A 94 -7.08 9.69 -5.11
CA ALA A 94 -7.66 10.36 -6.27
C ALA A 94 -9.01 11.04 -6.02
N ARG A 95 -9.79 10.54 -5.04
CA ARG A 95 -11.16 10.99 -4.73
C ARG A 95 -11.28 11.84 -3.46
N TYR A 96 -10.17 12.33 -2.92
CA TYR A 96 -10.18 13.20 -1.72
C TYR A 96 -10.73 14.62 -1.97
N ARG A 97 -11.06 14.97 -3.21
CA ARG A 97 -11.53 16.30 -3.63
C ARG A 97 -12.76 16.19 -4.52
#